data_AF-A0A1Q7LFF3-F1
#
_entry.id   AF-A0A1Q7LFF3-F1
#
_cell.length_a   1.000
_cell.length_b   1.000
_cell.length_c   1.000
_cell.angle_alpha   90.00
_cell.angle_beta   90.00
_cell.angle_gamma   90.00
#
_symmetry.space_group_name_H-M   'P 1'
#
loop_
_entity.id
_entity.type
_entity.pdbx_description
1 polymer ?
#
loop_
_entity_poly.entity_id
_entity_poly.type
_entity_poly.pdbx_seq_one_letter_code
_entity_poly.pdbx_strand_id
1 'polypeptide(L)'
;MSVQFARRQAEHLIERWSRLNPPVNVERIARSLGLPVIYGELGDDISGLLVSNAEQSCDVVNEDDPPNRQRFTIAHEIGHFWLKHQFEPGEHFLTASESKSRFAVAHASSPAISPS
;
A
#
# COMPACT_ATOMS: atom_id res chain seq x y z
N MET A 1 15.08 0.19 11.74
CA MET A 1 14.35 1.45 11.99
C MET A 1 13.85 1.46 13.43
N SER A 2 13.84 2.59 14.15
CA SER A 2 13.30 2.63 15.52
C SER A 2 11.78 2.85 15.53
N VAL A 3 11.07 2.24 16.49
CA VAL A 3 9.61 2.41 16.65
C VAL A 3 9.23 3.88 16.84
N GLN A 4 10.04 4.64 17.57
CA GLN A 4 9.82 6.07 17.78
C GLN A 4 9.91 6.87 16.48
N PHE A 5 10.80 6.48 15.56
CA PHE A 5 10.89 7.13 14.25
C PHE A 5 9.65 6.84 13.40
N ALA A 6 9.23 5.57 13.31
CA ALA A 6 8.02 5.19 12.57
C ALA A 6 6.78 5.93 13.11
N ARG A 7 6.66 6.05 14.44
CA ARG A 7 5.58 6.81 15.08
C ARG A 7 5.57 8.28 14.68
N ARG A 8 6.73 8.97 14.75
CA ARG A 8 6.82 10.39 14.36
C ARG A 8 6.47 10.60 12.88
N GLN A 9 6.85 9.67 12.02
CA GLN A 9 6.50 9.73 10.60
C GLN A 9 5.00 9.55 10.41
N ALA A 10 4.36 8.60 11.10
CA ALA A 10 2.91 8.44 11.07
C ALA A 10 2.19 9.71 11.56
N GLU A 11 2.62 10.30 12.67
CA GLU A 11 2.07 11.56 13.20
C GLU A 11 2.18 12.69 12.16
N HIS A 12 3.33 12.82 11.48
CA HIS A 12 3.54 13.79 10.40
C HIS A 12 2.56 13.60 9.22
N LEU A 13 2.34 12.35 8.77
CA LEU A 13 1.37 12.05 7.70
C LEU A 13 -0.06 12.44 8.12
N ILE A 14 -0.45 12.10 9.35
CA ILE A 14 -1.80 12.36 9.87
C ILE A 14 -2.04 13.86 10.01
N GLU A 15 -1.07 14.62 10.51
CA GLU A 15 -1.16 16.07 10.63
C GLU A 15 -1.40 16.73 9.28
N ARG A 16 -0.60 16.32 8.29
CA ARG A 16 -0.60 16.93 6.97
C ARG A 16 -1.86 16.64 6.16
N TRP A 17 -2.43 15.44 6.27
CA TRP A 17 -3.51 15.00 5.37
C TRP A 17 -4.80 14.53 6.04
N SER A 18 -4.79 14.26 7.35
CA SER A 18 -5.96 13.75 8.09
C SER A 18 -6.44 14.66 9.22
N ARG A 19 -5.86 15.86 9.39
CA ARG A 19 -6.27 16.86 10.40
C ARG A 19 -6.29 16.32 11.85
N LEU A 20 -5.43 15.35 12.18
CA LEU A 20 -5.20 14.79 13.52
C LEU A 20 -6.38 14.12 14.24
N ASN A 21 -7.59 14.09 13.67
CA ASN A 21 -8.75 13.51 14.35
C ASN A 21 -9.09 12.10 13.84
N PRO A 22 -9.31 11.13 14.73
CA PRO A 22 -9.87 9.85 14.35
C PRO A 22 -11.34 9.99 13.91
N PRO A 23 -11.82 9.14 12.98
CA PRO A 23 -11.04 8.11 12.29
C PRO A 23 -10.08 8.69 11.23
N VAL A 24 -8.83 8.22 11.23
CA VAL A 24 -7.84 8.61 10.21
C VAL A 24 -8.25 8.00 8.86
N ASN A 25 -8.40 8.82 7.84
CA ASN A 25 -8.73 8.35 6.50
C ASN A 25 -7.45 7.93 5.76
N VAL A 26 -7.15 6.62 5.78
CA VAL A 26 -5.91 6.05 5.22
C VAL A 26 -5.86 6.14 3.69
N GLU A 27 -6.99 5.94 3.01
CA GLU A 27 -7.09 6.09 1.54
C GLU A 27 -6.81 7.52 1.11
N ARG A 28 -7.28 8.52 1.87
CA ARG A 28 -6.97 9.93 1.60
C ARG A 28 -5.49 10.19 1.71
N ILE A 29 -4.81 9.60 2.70
CA ILE A 29 -3.35 9.72 2.85
C ILE A 29 -2.67 9.07 1.65
N ALA A 30 -3.01 7.82 1.31
CA ALA A 30 -2.45 7.09 0.17
C ALA A 30 -2.58 7.89 -1.14
N ARG A 31 -3.80 8.38 -1.45
CA ARG A 31 -4.06 9.23 -2.62
C ARG A 31 -3.24 10.52 -2.60
N SER A 32 -3.07 11.14 -1.43
CA SER A 32 -2.28 12.37 -1.31
C SER A 32 -0.78 12.14 -1.49
N LEU A 33 -0.32 10.90 -1.31
CA LEU A 33 1.04 10.46 -1.56
C LEU A 33 1.28 10.01 -3.01
N GLY A 34 0.23 9.98 -3.85
CA GLY A 34 0.31 9.41 -5.20
C GLY A 34 0.37 7.88 -5.20
N LEU A 35 -0.09 7.24 -4.12
CA LEU A 35 -0.18 5.78 -3.98
C LEU A 35 -1.65 5.36 -4.12
N PRO A 36 -2.14 5.00 -5.32
CA PRO A 36 -3.49 4.48 -5.48
C PRO A 36 -3.66 3.15 -4.73
N VAL A 37 -4.81 3.01 -4.08
CA VAL A 37 -5.24 1.76 -3.42
C VAL A 37 -6.16 1.01 -4.39
N ILE A 38 -5.87 -0.26 -4.61
CA ILE A 38 -6.61 -1.18 -5.47
C ILE A 38 -7.06 -2.34 -4.60
N TYR A 39 -8.33 -2.74 -4.71
CA TYR A 39 -8.86 -3.92 -4.04
C TYR A 39 -8.88 -5.08 -5.04
N GLY A 40 -8.50 -6.27 -4.60
CA GLY A 40 -8.61 -7.48 -5.42
C GLY A 40 -8.39 -8.76 -4.64
N GLU A 41 -8.74 -9.90 -5.25
CA GLU A 41 -8.55 -11.23 -4.67
C GLU A 41 -7.06 -11.58 -4.59
N LEU A 42 -6.52 -11.71 -3.36
CA LEU A 42 -5.13 -12.09 -3.12
C LEU A 42 -4.98 -13.49 -2.49
N GLY A 43 -6.10 -14.20 -2.29
CA GLY A 43 -6.15 -15.46 -1.56
C GLY A 43 -6.04 -15.28 -0.05
N ASP A 44 -6.09 -16.38 0.70
CA ASP A 44 -6.28 -16.33 2.15
C ASP A 44 -5.02 -15.88 2.94
N ASP A 45 -3.84 -15.95 2.33
CA ASP A 45 -2.56 -15.75 3.01
C ASP A 45 -1.97 -14.34 2.82
N ILE A 46 -2.52 -13.55 1.90
CA ILE A 46 -1.99 -12.23 1.52
C ILE A 46 -3.05 -11.18 1.80
N SER A 47 -2.77 -10.29 2.74
CA SER A 47 -3.68 -9.17 3.06
C SER A 47 -3.44 -7.94 2.18
N GLY A 48 -2.23 -7.77 1.66
CA GLY A 48 -1.90 -6.69 0.72
C GLY A 48 -0.55 -6.85 0.04
N LEU A 49 -0.24 -5.90 -0.84
CA LEU A 49 1.00 -5.86 -1.60
C LEU A 49 1.28 -4.45 -2.13
N LEU A 50 2.43 -3.88 -1.77
CA LEU A 50 2.97 -2.70 -2.45
C LEU A 50 3.64 -3.12 -3.77
N VAL A 51 3.00 -2.81 -4.90
CA VAL A 51 3.53 -3.04 -6.24
C VAL A 51 4.18 -1.76 -6.74
N SER A 52 5.38 -1.86 -7.31
CA SER A 52 6.06 -0.71 -7.92
C SER A 52 6.65 -1.09 -9.27
N ASN A 53 6.55 -0.19 -10.24
CA ASN A 53 7.26 -0.27 -11.51
C ASN A 53 8.13 1.00 -11.70
N ALA A 54 8.73 1.17 -12.89
CA ALA A 54 9.60 2.31 -13.17
C ALA A 54 8.89 3.69 -13.13
N GLU A 55 7.56 3.71 -13.25
CA GLU A 55 6.76 4.92 -13.41
C GLU A 55 5.88 5.22 -12.19
N GLN A 56 5.39 4.18 -11.49
CA GLN A 56 4.41 4.32 -10.42
C GLN A 56 4.46 3.19 -9.39
N SER A 57 3.94 3.49 -8.19
CA SER A 57 3.65 2.51 -7.14
C SER A 57 2.14 2.44 -6.90
N CYS A 58 1.62 1.29 -6.53
CA CYS A 58 0.24 1.11 -6.06
C CYS A 58 0.19 0.15 -4.86
N ASP A 59 -0.80 0.35 -4.01
CA ASP A 59 -1.13 -0.51 -2.88
C ASP A 59 -2.28 -1.42 -3.30
N VAL A 60 -2.06 -2.74 -3.30
CA VAL A 60 -3.10 -3.74 -3.58
C VAL A 60 -3.53 -4.35 -2.25
N VAL A 61 -4.81 -4.33 -1.95
CA VAL A 61 -5.39 -4.80 -0.68
C VAL A 61 -6.35 -5.94 -0.98
N ASN A 62 -6.30 -6.98 -0.16
CA ASN A 62 -7.21 -8.10 -0.31
C ASN A 62 -8.66 -7.66 -0.09
N GLU A 63 -9.50 -7.83 -1.10
CA GLU A 63 -10.90 -7.43 -1.02
C GLU A 63 -11.75 -8.33 -0.11
N ASP A 64 -11.30 -9.56 0.12
CA ASP A 64 -11.95 -10.54 0.99
C ASP A 64 -11.67 -10.29 2.48
N ASP A 65 -10.65 -9.50 2.80
CA ASP A 65 -10.34 -9.12 4.18
C ASP A 65 -11.43 -8.20 4.75
N PRO A 66 -11.82 -8.34 6.04
CA PRO A 66 -12.79 -7.44 6.65
C PRO A 66 -12.29 -5.98 6.70
N PRO A 67 -13.17 -4.96 6.71
CA PRO A 67 -12.79 -3.55 6.54
C PRO A 67 -11.74 -3.02 7.54
N ASN A 68 -11.71 -3.58 8.76
CA ASN A 68 -10.71 -3.22 9.76
C ASN A 68 -9.31 -3.75 9.40
N ARG A 69 -9.22 -4.94 8.78
CA ARG A 69 -7.97 -5.51 8.25
C ARG A 69 -7.51 -4.74 7.02
N GLN A 70 -8.40 -4.50 6.05
CA GLN A 70 -8.09 -3.65 4.88
C GLN A 70 -7.52 -2.29 5.29
N ARG A 71 -8.16 -1.62 6.25
CA ARG A 71 -7.68 -0.33 6.76
C ARG A 71 -6.31 -0.40 7.42
N PHE A 72 -6.00 -1.51 8.10
CA PHE A 72 -4.68 -1.75 8.68
C PHE A 72 -3.64 -2.02 7.58
N THR A 73 -3.96 -2.87 6.61
CA THR A 73 -3.12 -3.17 5.45
C THR A 73 -2.73 -1.89 4.71
N ILE A 74 -3.71 -1.04 4.37
CA ILE A 74 -3.42 0.23 3.68
C ILE A 74 -2.45 1.09 4.49
N ALA A 75 -2.65 1.19 5.81
CA ALA A 75 -1.75 1.95 6.67
C ALA A 75 -0.33 1.34 6.74
N HIS A 76 -0.23 0.01 6.69
CA HIS A 76 1.02 -0.73 6.67
C HIS A 76 1.80 -0.47 5.38
N GLU A 77 1.14 -0.58 4.23
CA GLU A 77 1.78 -0.35 2.93
C GLU A 77 2.15 1.13 2.69
N ILE A 78 1.33 2.07 3.17
CA ILE A 78 1.73 3.50 3.25
C ILE A 78 3.05 3.64 4.01
N GLY A 79 3.22 2.90 5.11
CA GLY A 79 4.47 2.86 5.87
C GLY A 79 5.65 2.40 5.02
N HIS A 80 5.51 1.27 4.31
CA HIS A 80 6.51 0.76 3.39
C HIS A 80 6.90 1.78 2.32
N PHE A 81 5.90 2.38 1.68
CA PHE A 81 6.09 3.39 0.64
C PHE A 81 6.77 4.66 1.18
N TRP A 82 6.22 5.26 2.23
CA TRP A 82 6.68 6.53 2.79
C TRP A 82 8.10 6.46 3.32
N LEU A 83 8.40 5.37 4.04
CA LEU A 83 9.69 5.19 4.69
C LEU A 83 10.75 4.63 3.73
N LYS A 84 10.39 4.41 2.46
CA LYS A 84 11.21 3.74 1.45
C LYS A 84 11.78 2.43 1.98
N HIS A 85 11.00 1.75 2.82
CA HIS A 85 11.36 0.46 3.36
C HIS A 85 10.92 -0.60 2.34
N GLN A 86 11.63 -0.58 1.21
CA GLN A 86 11.58 -1.65 0.23
C GLN A 86 12.53 -2.74 0.76
N PHE A 87 12.01 -3.94 0.94
CA PHE A 87 12.89 -5.11 0.96
C PHE A 87 13.61 -5.13 -0.40
N GLU A 88 14.94 -5.26 -0.39
CA GLU A 88 15.92 -5.21 -1.49
C GLU A 88 15.35 -5.19 -2.94
N PRO A 89 15.80 -4.27 -3.81
CA PRO A 89 15.38 -4.23 -5.22
C PRO A 89 15.87 -5.49 -5.94
N GLY A 90 14.96 -6.42 -6.23
CA GLY A 90 15.30 -7.63 -6.99
C GLY A 90 14.25 -8.73 -7.04
N GLU A 91 13.39 -8.88 -6.04
CA GLU A 91 12.29 -9.86 -6.08
C GLU A 91 11.08 -9.30 -5.32
N HIS A 92 9.89 -9.45 -5.88
CA HIS A 92 8.64 -9.03 -5.27
C HIS A 92 8.46 -9.71 -3.91
N PHE A 93 8.46 -8.94 -2.82
CA PHE A 93 8.19 -9.44 -1.47
C PHE A 93 6.73 -9.16 -1.08
N LEU A 94 6.02 -10.27 -0.87
CA LEU A 94 4.67 -10.35 -0.33
C LEU A 94 4.63 -9.79 1.10
N THR A 95 3.65 -8.95 1.44
CA THR A 95 3.26 -8.79 2.85
C THR A 95 2.25 -9.89 3.19
N ALA A 96 2.75 -11.13 3.16
CA ALA A 96 2.14 -12.27 3.84
C ALA A 96 2.88 -12.46 5.16
N SER A 97 2.15 -12.71 6.24
CA SER A 97 2.72 -13.37 7.41
C SER A 97 3.27 -14.72 6.93
N GLU A 98 4.58 -14.80 6.71
CA GLU A 98 5.34 -16.01 6.41
C GLU A 98 4.66 -17.03 5.46
N SER A 99 4.78 -16.87 4.13
CA SER A 99 4.94 -18.01 3.21
C SER A 99 5.22 -17.59 1.77
N LYS A 100 6.09 -18.35 1.09
CA LYS A 100 6.60 -18.12 -0.26
C LYS A 100 5.60 -18.59 -1.33
N SER A 101 4.99 -17.68 -2.07
CA SER A 101 4.26 -17.99 -3.30
C SER A 101 4.46 -16.92 -4.38
N ARG A 102 5.06 -17.29 -5.51
CA ARG A 102 5.35 -16.40 -6.65
C ARG A 102 4.06 -16.08 -7.42
N PHE A 103 3.64 -14.82 -7.48
CA PHE A 103 2.60 -14.34 -8.40
C PHE A 103 3.20 -13.50 -9.52
N ALA A 104 2.83 -13.81 -10.77
CA ALA A 104 3.16 -13.01 -11.94
C ALA A 104 2.14 -11.87 -12.08
N VAL A 105 2.58 -10.62 -11.97
CA VAL A 105 1.74 -9.46 -12.26
C VAL A 105 1.47 -9.43 -13.76
N ALA A 106 0.23 -9.71 -14.16
CA ALA A 106 -0.21 -9.50 -15.53
C ALA A 106 -0.15 -8.00 -15.85
N HIS A 107 0.48 -7.64 -16.97
CA HIS A 107 0.48 -6.29 -17.52
C HIS A 107 -0.97 -5.79 -17.68
N ALA A 108 -1.46 -4.99 -16.73
CA ALA A 108 -2.65 -4.19 -16.92
C ALA A 108 -2.33 -3.18 -18.02
N SER A 109 -2.84 -3.44 -19.21
CA SER A 109 -2.74 -2.52 -20.34
C SER A 109 -3.51 -1.25 -19.99
N SER A 110 -2.84 -0.10 -20.01
CA SER A 110 -3.47 1.21 -19.86
C SER A 110 -4.69 1.32 -20.78
N PRO A 111 -5.87 1.76 -20.30
CA PRO A 111 -6.89 2.24 -21.21
C PRO A 111 -6.36 3.54 -21.81
N ALA A 112 -6.14 3.54 -23.12
CA ALA A 112 -5.77 4.72 -23.88
C ALA A 112 -6.79 5.83 -23.62
N ILE A 113 -6.33 6.92 -23.02
CA ILE A 113 -7.03 8.21 -23.10
C ILE A 113 -6.93 8.62 -24.56
N SER A 114 -8.03 8.49 -25.31
CA SER A 114 -8.16 9.04 -26.66
C SER A 114 -8.26 10.57 -26.57
N PRO A 115 -7.37 11.36 -27.20
CA PRO A 115 -7.60 12.78 -27.35
C PRO A 115 -8.27 13.07 -28.70
N SER A 116 -9.26 13.97 -28.62
CA SER A 116 -9.96 14.71 -29.71
C SER A 116 -11.21 14.07 -30.28
#